data_AF-A0A7W1IL95-F1
#
_entry.id   AF-A0A7W1IL95-F1
#
_cell.length_a   1.000
_cell.length_b   1.000
_cell.length_c   1.000
_cell.angle_alpha   90.00
_cell.angle_beta   90.00
_cell.angle_gamma   90.00
#
_symmetry.space_group_name_H-M   'P 1'
#
loop_
_entity.id
_entity.type
_entity.pdbx_description
1 polymer ?
#
loop_
_entity_poly.entity_id
_entity_poly.type
_entity_poly.pdbx_seq_one_letter_code
_entity_poly.pdbx_strand_id
1 'polypeptide(L)'
;MKEETKQHKSMPEHNNSAPKKDHSKTVWVIVAIIAIIMLIGLGIYSYFKIKDFNKQVADEKAKITEVSDKNKALENAASAAATAATNAAETAVANAVASSNFLEVKELGYKLPLSDDIKDLQYFVNDKTTFFSTRSLQSAAWGADSSNAAKYCQAGVLPLGAISKFANATEAGPTQQKALSGFVLGYAPPQSYCSDNDAVTAKQNAQKTSLIKAFNNAQKL
;
A
#
# COMPACT_ATOMS: atom_id res chain seq x y z
N MET A 1 113.85 51.11 36.48
CA MET A 1 114.62 51.91 35.51
C MET A 1 114.71 51.08 34.24
N LYS A 2 113.73 51.22 33.34
CA LYS A 2 113.70 52.13 32.17
C LYS A 2 114.84 51.80 31.19
N GLU A 3 114.50 51.10 30.11
CA GLU A 3 114.36 51.75 28.80
C GLU A 3 113.55 50.87 27.83
N GLU A 4 112.71 51.53 27.05
CA GLU A 4 111.83 50.97 26.02
C GLU A 4 112.62 50.67 24.74
N THR A 5 112.26 49.62 23.97
CA THR A 5 112.06 49.78 22.52
C THR A 5 111.27 48.63 21.87
N LYS A 6 110.07 48.99 21.41
CA LYS A 6 109.40 48.64 20.13
C LYS A 6 109.50 47.20 19.59
N GLN A 7 108.40 46.44 19.79
CA GLN A 7 108.06 45.29 18.96
C GLN A 7 107.52 45.75 17.60
N HIS A 8 108.24 45.39 16.54
CA HIS A 8 107.78 45.49 15.16
C HIS A 8 106.78 44.38 14.87
N LYS A 9 105.51 44.76 14.66
CA LYS A 9 104.41 43.88 14.32
C LYS A 9 104.52 43.49 12.84
N SER A 10 104.41 42.20 12.59
CA SER A 10 104.48 41.57 11.27
C SER A 10 103.31 41.96 10.36
N MET A 11 103.62 42.10 9.08
CA MET A 11 102.74 41.85 7.93
C MET A 11 103.58 40.99 6.95
N PRO A 12 103.02 40.32 5.93
CA PRO A 12 101.61 40.17 5.56
C PRO A 12 101.20 38.70 5.35
N GLU A 13 99.91 38.39 5.44
CA GLU A 13 99.34 37.37 4.55
C GLU A 13 97.88 37.72 4.26
N HIS A 14 97.67 38.26 3.06
CA HIS A 14 96.36 38.48 2.46
C HIS A 14 95.77 37.12 2.06
N ASN A 15 95.01 36.49 2.95
CA ASN A 15 94.04 35.48 2.54
C ASN A 15 92.72 36.17 2.20
N ASN A 16 92.63 36.63 0.94
CA ASN A 16 91.36 36.96 0.30
C ASN A 16 90.56 35.66 0.12
N SER A 17 89.88 35.23 1.18
CA SER A 17 88.82 34.24 1.06
C SER A 17 87.58 34.93 0.50
N ALA A 18 87.30 34.69 -0.77
CA ALA A 18 86.04 35.06 -1.41
C ALA A 18 84.84 34.60 -0.56
N PRO A 19 83.74 35.36 -0.49
CA PRO A 19 82.55 34.93 0.24
C PRO A 19 82.05 33.62 -0.38
N LYS A 20 82.15 32.51 0.35
CA LYS A 20 81.50 31.26 -0.04
C LYS A 20 80.02 31.56 -0.15
N LYS A 21 79.48 31.55 -1.37
CA LYS A 21 78.04 31.55 -1.63
C LYS A 21 77.47 30.36 -0.87
N ASP A 22 76.71 30.68 0.18
CA ASP A 22 76.04 29.72 1.03
C ASP A 22 74.89 29.08 0.23
N HIS A 23 75.24 28.05 -0.54
CA HIS A 23 74.31 27.29 -1.38
C HIS A 23 73.16 26.67 -0.56
N SER A 24 73.32 26.52 0.76
CA SER A 24 72.28 25.98 1.63
C SER A 24 71.02 26.84 1.67
N LYS A 25 71.15 28.18 1.74
CA LYS A 25 70.00 29.10 1.78
C LYS A 25 69.24 29.14 0.46
N THR A 26 69.97 29.03 -0.66
CA THR A 26 69.36 29.01 -1.99
C THR A 26 68.58 27.71 -2.24
N VAL A 27 69.10 26.58 -1.75
CA VAL A 27 68.42 25.28 -1.81
C VAL A 27 67.14 25.28 -0.96
N TRP A 28 67.17 25.80 0.26
CA TRP A 28 65.97 25.88 1.11
C TRP A 28 64.88 26.78 0.54
N VAL A 29 65.25 27.89 -0.11
CA VAL A 29 64.29 28.76 -0.81
C VAL A 29 63.62 28.04 -1.98
N ILE A 30 64.38 27.28 -2.78
CA ILE A 30 63.82 26.50 -3.90
C ILE A 30 62.87 25.41 -3.38
N VAL A 31 63.24 24.71 -2.30
CA VAL A 31 62.37 23.70 -1.67
C VAL A 31 61.08 24.32 -1.12
N ALA A 32 61.16 25.50 -0.50
CA ALA A 32 59.97 26.22 -0.02
C ALA A 32 59.03 26.65 -1.16
N ILE A 33 59.59 27.11 -2.30
CA ILE A 33 58.79 27.46 -3.48
C ILE A 33 58.08 26.22 -4.05
N ILE A 34 58.76 25.08 -4.15
CA ILE A 34 58.16 23.82 -4.62
C ILE A 34 57.02 23.38 -3.68
N ALA A 35 57.22 23.49 -2.36
CA ALA A 35 56.19 23.16 -1.37
C ALA A 35 54.95 24.07 -1.50
N ILE A 36 55.14 25.37 -1.73
CA ILE A 36 54.04 26.32 -1.95
C ILE A 36 53.27 25.99 -3.24
N ILE A 37 53.97 25.66 -4.33
CA ILE A 37 53.32 25.27 -5.59
C ILE A 37 52.50 23.99 -5.41
N MET A 38 53.01 22.99 -4.68
CA MET A 38 52.24 21.78 -4.36
C MET A 38 50.99 22.08 -3.51
N LEU A 39 51.09 22.97 -2.52
CA LEU A 39 49.95 23.36 -1.69
C LEU A 39 48.87 24.11 -2.49
N ILE A 40 49.27 25.02 -3.38
CA ILE A 40 48.33 25.72 -4.28
C ILE A 40 47.67 24.73 -5.25
N GLY A 41 48.44 23.79 -5.81
CA GLY A 41 47.92 22.73 -6.69
C GLY A 41 46.87 21.86 -6.00
N LEU A 42 47.10 21.46 -4.74
CA LEU A 42 46.14 20.70 -3.93
C LEU A 42 44.90 21.52 -3.58
N GLY A 43 45.05 22.82 -3.32
CA GLY A 43 43.94 23.74 -3.05
C GLY A 43 43.01 23.92 -4.25
N ILE A 44 43.56 24.15 -5.44
CA ILE A 44 42.80 24.29 -6.68
C ILE A 44 42.09 22.98 -7.05
N TYR A 45 42.78 21.85 -6.93
CA TYR A 45 42.18 20.53 -7.19
C TYR A 45 41.02 20.22 -6.23
N SER A 46 41.18 20.53 -4.94
CA SER A 46 40.12 20.35 -3.93
C SER A 46 38.91 21.24 -4.22
N TYR A 47 39.12 22.49 -4.64
CA TYR A 47 38.05 23.43 -4.98
C TYR A 47 37.23 22.97 -6.20
N PHE A 48 37.89 22.53 -7.28
CA PHE A 48 37.19 22.01 -8.46
C PHE A 48 36.36 20.77 -8.13
N LYS A 49 36.90 19.84 -7.33
CA LYS A 49 36.19 18.63 -6.93
C LYS A 49 34.95 18.94 -6.08
N ILE A 50 35.05 19.87 -5.13
CA ILE A 50 33.93 20.31 -4.29
C ILE A 50 32.83 20.97 -5.13
N LYS A 51 33.20 21.75 -6.16
CA LYS A 51 32.24 22.39 -7.06
C LYS A 51 31.45 21.36 -7.88
N ASP A 52 32.12 20.33 -8.41
CA ASP A 52 31.45 19.24 -9.13
C ASP A 52 30.55 18.40 -8.22
N PHE A 53 30.99 18.12 -6.98
CA PHE A 53 30.16 17.45 -5.99
C PHE A 53 28.91 18.28 -5.62
N ASN A 54 29.03 19.60 -5.41
CA ASN A 54 27.88 20.45 -5.12
C ASN A 54 26.86 20.49 -6.26
N LYS A 55 27.34 20.42 -7.51
CA LYS A 55 26.46 20.33 -8.69
C LYS A 55 25.72 18.99 -8.72
N GLN A 56 26.42 17.87 -8.48
CA GLN A 56 25.79 16.55 -8.39
C GLN A 56 24.75 16.48 -7.25
N VAL A 57 25.06 17.04 -6.08
CA VAL A 57 24.14 17.09 -4.94
C VAL A 57 22.89 17.94 -5.27
N ALA A 58 23.04 19.04 -6.01
CA ALA A 58 21.92 19.86 -6.45
C ALA A 58 21.01 19.12 -7.45
N ASP A 59 21.61 18.42 -8.43
CA ASP A 59 20.88 17.62 -9.41
C ASP A 59 20.17 16.42 -8.75
N GLU A 60 20.79 15.76 -7.76
CA GLU A 60 20.15 14.69 -6.99
C GLU A 60 19.00 15.21 -6.12
N LYS A 61 19.15 16.37 -5.47
CA LYS A 61 18.05 16.99 -4.72
C LYS A 61 16.87 17.33 -5.62
N ALA A 62 17.13 17.85 -6.82
CA ALA A 62 16.07 18.14 -7.78
C ALA A 62 15.30 16.87 -8.19
N LYS A 63 16.01 15.76 -8.43
CA LYS A 63 15.39 14.46 -8.72
C LYS A 63 14.56 13.93 -7.54
N ILE A 64 15.04 14.08 -6.31
CA ILE A 64 14.28 13.67 -5.11
C ILE A 64 12.99 14.49 -4.97
N THR A 65 13.04 15.79 -5.20
CA THR A 65 11.85 16.65 -5.20
C THR A 65 10.85 16.23 -6.28
N GLU A 66 11.33 15.99 -7.50
CA GLU A 66 10.48 15.53 -8.61
C GLU A 66 9.78 14.19 -8.30
N VAL A 67 10.52 13.23 -7.72
CA VAL A 67 9.94 11.93 -7.31
C VAL A 67 8.94 12.11 -6.18
N SER A 68 9.21 12.98 -5.21
CA SER A 68 8.28 13.25 -4.12
C SER A 68 6.98 13.88 -4.62
N ASP A 69 7.05 14.80 -5.58
CA ASP A 69 5.87 15.45 -6.16
C ASP A 69 5.04 14.46 -6.99
N LYS A 70 5.70 13.56 -7.75
CA LYS A 70 5.03 12.47 -8.47
C LYS A 70 4.32 11.49 -7.52
N ASN A 71 4.95 11.12 -6.41
CA ASN A 71 4.33 10.25 -5.42
C ASN A 71 3.10 10.91 -4.79
N LYS A 72 3.17 12.20 -4.48
CA LYS A 72 2.03 12.95 -3.94
C LYS A 72 0.88 13.04 -4.96
N ALA A 73 1.20 13.21 -6.25
CA ALA A 73 0.20 13.18 -7.31
C ALA A 73 -0.46 11.80 -7.45
N LEU A 74 0.32 10.72 -7.34
CA LEU A 74 -0.18 9.33 -7.34
C LEU A 74 -1.06 9.02 -6.13
N GLU A 75 -0.66 9.44 -4.92
CA GLU A 75 -1.49 9.30 -3.72
C GLU A 75 -2.82 10.04 -3.84
N ASN A 76 -2.79 11.28 -4.35
CA ASN A 76 -4.01 12.06 -4.59
C ASN A 76 -4.90 11.41 -5.66
N ALA A 77 -4.31 10.88 -6.74
CA ALA A 77 -5.06 10.17 -7.78
C ALA A 77 -5.66 8.85 -7.27
N ALA A 78 -4.93 8.10 -6.44
CA ALA A 78 -5.42 6.89 -5.79
C ALA A 78 -6.56 7.20 -4.81
N SER A 79 -6.44 8.26 -4.03
CA SER A 79 -7.49 8.71 -3.09
C SER A 79 -8.74 9.20 -3.83
N ALA A 80 -8.57 9.94 -4.94
CA ALA A 80 -9.67 10.35 -5.80
C ALA A 80 -10.36 9.17 -6.48
N ALA A 81 -9.59 8.18 -6.97
CA ALA A 81 -10.12 6.96 -7.55
C ALA A 81 -10.88 6.10 -6.51
N ALA A 82 -10.35 5.97 -5.29
CA ALA A 82 -11.02 5.28 -4.20
C ALA A 82 -12.35 5.98 -3.82
N THR A 83 -12.35 7.31 -3.75
CA THR A 83 -13.57 8.10 -3.48
C THR A 83 -14.59 7.95 -4.61
N ALA A 84 -14.15 8.00 -5.87
CA ALA A 84 -15.02 7.79 -7.03
C ALA A 84 -15.61 6.37 -7.07
N ALA A 85 -14.83 5.35 -6.72
CA ALA A 85 -15.30 3.96 -6.64
C ALA A 85 -16.35 3.78 -5.53
N THR A 86 -16.13 4.39 -4.35
CA THR A 86 -17.11 4.38 -3.26
C THR A 86 -18.40 5.09 -3.66
N ASN A 87 -18.31 6.28 -4.25
CA ASN A 87 -19.48 7.04 -4.70
C ASN A 87 -20.24 6.35 -5.83
N ALA A 88 -19.54 5.68 -6.75
CA ALA A 88 -20.14 4.88 -7.81
C ALA A 88 -20.82 3.62 -7.24
N ALA A 89 -20.23 2.98 -6.24
CA ALA A 89 -20.84 1.86 -5.54
C ALA A 89 -22.09 2.28 -4.76
N GLU A 90 -22.06 3.41 -4.05
CA GLU A 90 -23.22 3.98 -3.34
C GLU A 90 -24.34 4.37 -4.31
N THR A 91 -23.99 4.98 -5.45
CA THR A 91 -24.98 5.35 -6.49
C THR A 91 -25.57 4.12 -7.18
N ALA A 92 -24.76 3.10 -7.47
CA ALA A 92 -25.23 1.83 -8.01
C ALA A 92 -26.12 1.05 -7.01
N VAL A 93 -25.82 1.16 -5.71
CA VAL A 93 -26.66 0.61 -4.63
C VAL A 93 -27.97 1.38 -4.52
N ALA A 94 -27.93 2.72 -4.51
CA ALA A 94 -29.12 3.57 -4.45
C ALA A 94 -30.06 3.36 -5.65
N ASN A 95 -29.50 3.26 -6.86
CA ASN A 95 -30.28 2.97 -8.08
C ASN A 95 -30.81 1.55 -8.11
N ALA A 96 -30.04 0.55 -7.64
CA ALA A 96 -30.55 -0.81 -7.48
C ALA A 96 -31.69 -0.86 -6.47
N VAL A 97 -31.62 -0.12 -5.36
CA VAL A 97 -32.68 -0.04 -4.33
C VAL A 97 -33.94 0.69 -4.83
N ALA A 98 -33.80 1.66 -5.73
CA ALA A 98 -34.93 2.40 -6.31
C ALA A 98 -35.72 1.61 -7.36
N SER A 99 -35.12 0.60 -7.99
CA SER A 99 -35.76 -0.23 -9.03
C SER A 99 -35.90 -1.72 -8.67
N SER A 100 -35.50 -2.14 -7.46
CA SER A 100 -35.53 -3.56 -7.08
C SER A 100 -36.85 -3.95 -6.44
N ASN A 101 -37.37 -5.08 -6.91
CA ASN A 101 -38.33 -5.86 -6.14
C ASN A 101 -37.64 -6.30 -4.84
N PHE A 102 -38.33 -6.17 -3.71
CA PHE A 102 -37.82 -6.64 -2.43
C PHE A 102 -38.38 -8.02 -2.11
N LEU A 103 -37.56 -8.87 -1.51
CA LEU A 103 -38.04 -10.03 -0.77
C LEU A 103 -38.24 -9.62 0.69
N GLU A 104 -39.49 -9.62 1.14
CA GLU A 104 -39.85 -9.34 2.53
C GLU A 104 -39.81 -10.63 3.36
N VAL A 105 -39.05 -10.63 4.45
CA VAL A 105 -39.02 -11.69 5.45
C VAL A 105 -39.76 -11.20 6.68
N LYS A 106 -41.10 -11.29 6.61
CA LYS A 106 -42.03 -10.69 7.59
C LYS A 106 -41.85 -11.23 9.00
N GLU A 107 -41.52 -12.52 9.10
CA GLU A 107 -41.32 -13.23 10.35
C GLU A 107 -40.17 -12.64 11.18
N LEU A 108 -39.14 -12.12 10.50
CA LEU A 108 -37.95 -11.56 11.16
C LEU A 108 -37.87 -10.02 11.06
N GLY A 109 -38.73 -9.38 10.26
CA GLY A 109 -38.86 -7.91 10.22
C GLY A 109 -37.84 -7.21 9.33
N TYR A 110 -37.35 -7.86 8.27
CA TYR A 110 -36.43 -7.26 7.31
C TYR A 110 -36.81 -7.58 5.86
N LYS A 111 -36.29 -6.78 4.93
CA LYS A 111 -36.40 -7.00 3.49
C LYS A 111 -35.04 -6.94 2.82
N LEU A 112 -34.91 -7.69 1.73
CA LEU A 112 -33.71 -7.76 0.91
C LEU A 112 -34.00 -7.23 -0.49
N PRO A 113 -33.19 -6.33 -1.05
CA PRO A 113 -33.31 -5.96 -2.46
C PRO A 113 -32.94 -7.17 -3.34
N LEU A 114 -33.74 -7.46 -4.36
CA LEU A 114 -33.46 -8.52 -5.33
C LEU A 114 -32.71 -7.95 -6.53
N SER A 115 -31.61 -8.61 -6.91
CA SER A 115 -30.93 -8.44 -8.19
C SER A 115 -31.39 -9.50 -9.20
N ASP A 116 -31.03 -9.35 -10.47
CA ASP A 116 -31.40 -10.30 -11.52
C ASP A 116 -30.94 -11.74 -11.25
N ASP A 117 -29.79 -11.92 -10.59
CA ASP A 117 -29.24 -13.24 -10.26
C ASP A 117 -30.06 -14.00 -9.22
N ILE A 118 -30.74 -13.26 -8.33
CA ILE A 118 -31.53 -13.79 -7.22
C ILE A 118 -33.00 -13.34 -7.30
N LYS A 119 -33.49 -12.96 -8.48
CA LYS A 119 -34.87 -12.48 -8.65
C LYS A 119 -35.94 -13.51 -8.27
N ASP A 120 -35.57 -14.79 -8.26
CA ASP A 120 -36.39 -15.93 -7.87
C ASP A 120 -35.93 -16.53 -6.53
N LEU A 121 -35.38 -15.69 -5.66
CA LEU A 121 -35.00 -16.05 -4.29
C LEU A 121 -36.23 -16.54 -3.51
N GLN A 122 -36.06 -17.67 -2.85
CA GLN A 122 -37.01 -18.30 -1.96
C GLN A 122 -36.37 -18.43 -0.59
N TYR A 123 -37.23 -18.45 0.43
CA TYR A 123 -36.78 -18.63 1.79
C TYR A 123 -37.71 -19.54 2.59
N PHE A 124 -37.16 -20.10 3.65
CA PHE A 124 -37.95 -20.63 4.77
C PHE A 124 -37.33 -20.14 6.08
N VAL A 125 -38.15 -20.10 7.12
CA VAL A 125 -37.75 -19.62 8.45
C VAL A 125 -37.78 -20.78 9.43
N ASN A 126 -36.74 -20.91 10.22
CA ASN A 126 -36.69 -21.78 11.39
C ASN A 126 -36.18 -20.95 12.58
N ASP A 127 -37.06 -20.75 13.56
CA ASP A 127 -36.83 -19.87 14.70
C ASP A 127 -36.35 -18.47 14.25
N LYS A 128 -35.13 -18.06 14.63
CA LYS A 128 -34.56 -16.75 14.27
C LYS A 128 -33.75 -16.76 12.98
N THR A 129 -33.78 -17.86 12.22
CA THR A 129 -32.92 -18.04 11.04
C THR A 129 -33.74 -18.20 9.77
N THR A 130 -33.44 -17.35 8.78
CA THR A 130 -33.93 -17.46 7.41
C THR A 130 -32.90 -18.16 6.55
N PHE A 131 -33.40 -19.02 5.68
CA PHE A 131 -32.59 -19.93 4.89
C PHE A 131 -32.92 -19.76 3.42
N PHE A 132 -31.89 -19.56 2.59
CA PHE A 132 -32.07 -19.04 1.23
C PHE A 132 -31.68 -20.04 0.13
N SER A 133 -32.49 -20.02 -0.94
CA SER A 133 -32.27 -20.77 -2.18
C SER A 133 -32.93 -20.03 -3.35
N THR A 134 -32.52 -20.27 -4.59
CA THR A 134 -33.24 -19.79 -5.78
C THR A 134 -33.89 -20.95 -6.52
N ARG A 135 -35.04 -20.72 -7.13
CA ARG A 135 -35.71 -21.72 -7.97
C ARG A 135 -34.80 -22.17 -9.11
N SER A 136 -34.09 -21.23 -9.72
CA SER A 136 -33.18 -21.46 -10.84
C SER A 136 -31.95 -22.29 -10.47
N LEU A 137 -31.46 -22.24 -9.23
CA LEU A 137 -30.40 -23.11 -8.74
C LEU A 137 -30.92 -24.52 -8.46
N GLN A 138 -32.10 -24.63 -7.84
CA GLN A 138 -32.76 -25.92 -7.61
C GLN A 138 -33.01 -26.65 -8.94
N SER A 139 -33.56 -25.97 -9.95
CA SER A 139 -33.80 -26.56 -11.26
C SER A 139 -32.51 -26.97 -11.98
N ALA A 140 -31.42 -26.21 -11.85
CA ALA A 140 -30.14 -26.54 -12.47
C ALA A 140 -29.48 -27.76 -11.81
N ALA A 141 -29.69 -27.95 -10.50
CA ALA A 141 -29.15 -29.08 -9.76
C ALA A 141 -29.94 -30.39 -9.97
N TRP A 142 -31.21 -30.31 -10.38
CA TRP A 142 -32.07 -31.48 -10.60
C TRP A 142 -32.04 -32.05 -12.03
N GLY A 143 -31.22 -31.49 -12.92
CA GLY A 143 -31.07 -31.96 -14.30
C GLY A 143 -30.07 -33.11 -14.46
N ALA A 144 -30.57 -34.24 -14.96
CA ALA A 144 -29.93 -35.29 -15.77
C ALA A 144 -29.29 -36.56 -15.13
N ASP A 145 -28.96 -36.66 -13.85
CA ASP A 145 -28.49 -37.95 -13.29
C ASP A 145 -29.03 -38.24 -11.89
N SER A 146 -30.05 -39.10 -11.86
CA SER A 146 -30.88 -39.42 -10.68
C SER A 146 -30.23 -40.36 -9.67
N SER A 147 -28.90 -40.40 -9.56
CA SER A 147 -28.20 -41.21 -8.55
C SER A 147 -27.37 -40.40 -7.55
N ASN A 148 -26.90 -39.20 -7.91
CA ASN A 148 -26.08 -38.33 -7.04
C ASN A 148 -26.56 -36.86 -6.98
N ALA A 149 -27.63 -36.47 -7.68
CA ALA A 149 -28.21 -35.12 -7.59
C ALA A 149 -28.84 -34.78 -6.22
N ALA A 150 -28.93 -35.76 -5.32
CA ALA A 150 -29.16 -35.56 -3.90
C ALA A 150 -27.77 -35.40 -3.24
N LYS A 151 -27.39 -34.26 -2.65
CA LYS A 151 -27.93 -33.89 -1.34
C LYS A 151 -27.72 -32.43 -0.97
N TYR A 152 -27.17 -31.56 -1.83
CA TYR A 152 -26.67 -30.27 -1.35
C TYR A 152 -27.38 -29.03 -1.95
N CYS A 153 -28.05 -29.09 -3.10
CA CYS A 153 -28.85 -27.97 -3.63
C CYS A 153 -30.38 -28.18 -3.54
N GLN A 154 -30.86 -29.12 -2.74
CA GLN A 154 -32.31 -29.37 -2.62
C GLN A 154 -33.02 -28.23 -1.89
N ALA A 155 -34.30 -28.02 -2.19
CA ALA A 155 -35.16 -27.14 -1.41
C ALA A 155 -35.11 -27.58 0.08
N GLY A 156 -34.76 -26.67 0.99
CA GLY A 156 -34.53 -26.97 2.40
C GLY A 156 -33.06 -27.15 2.81
N VAL A 157 -32.12 -27.28 1.87
CA VAL A 157 -30.68 -27.56 2.15
C VAL A 157 -29.76 -26.33 2.02
N LEU A 158 -30.29 -25.12 2.19
CA LEU A 158 -29.51 -23.88 2.40
C LEU A 158 -28.43 -23.55 1.35
N PRO A 159 -28.70 -23.66 0.04
CA PRO A 159 -27.64 -23.61 -0.95
C PRO A 159 -26.97 -22.22 -1.10
N LEU A 160 -27.63 -21.13 -0.68
CA LEU A 160 -27.06 -19.78 -0.76
C LEU A 160 -26.64 -19.21 0.61
N GLY A 161 -26.94 -19.92 1.70
CA GLY A 161 -26.63 -19.51 3.07
C GLY A 161 -27.87 -19.18 3.89
N ALA A 162 -27.62 -18.61 5.07
CA ALA A 162 -28.62 -18.28 6.07
C ALA A 162 -28.42 -16.87 6.64
N ILE A 163 -29.51 -16.24 7.08
CA ILE A 163 -29.48 -14.99 7.84
C ILE A 163 -30.19 -15.23 9.17
N SER A 164 -29.48 -15.06 10.28
CA SER A 164 -30.03 -15.16 11.63
C SER A 164 -30.26 -13.78 12.24
N LYS A 165 -31.34 -13.63 13.00
CA LYS A 165 -31.66 -12.43 13.77
C LYS A 165 -31.19 -12.56 15.22
N PHE A 166 -30.47 -11.55 15.67
CA PHE A 166 -29.94 -11.43 17.02
C PHE A 166 -30.45 -10.15 17.68
N ALA A 167 -30.52 -10.11 19.01
CA ALA A 167 -30.93 -8.89 19.70
C ALA A 167 -29.86 -7.79 19.58
N ASN A 168 -28.59 -8.17 19.49
CA ASN A 168 -27.44 -7.27 19.47
C ASN A 168 -26.22 -7.92 18.80
N ALA A 169 -25.17 -7.13 18.57
CA ALA A 169 -23.95 -7.56 17.90
C ALA A 169 -23.13 -8.58 18.70
N THR A 170 -23.23 -8.54 20.03
CA THR A 170 -22.53 -9.47 20.94
C THR A 170 -23.06 -10.90 20.77
N GLU A 171 -24.37 -11.07 20.64
CA GLU A 171 -25.02 -12.37 20.41
C GLU A 171 -24.70 -12.98 19.03
N ALA A 172 -24.45 -12.14 18.02
CA ALA A 172 -24.23 -12.60 16.65
C ALA A 172 -22.82 -13.20 16.41
N GLY A 173 -21.88 -13.00 17.34
CA GLY A 173 -20.51 -13.51 17.23
C GLY A 173 -19.71 -12.89 16.07
N PRO A 174 -18.53 -13.42 15.69
CA PRO A 174 -17.63 -12.79 14.72
C PRO A 174 -18.07 -12.93 13.25
N THR A 175 -19.35 -13.19 12.99
CA THR A 175 -19.86 -13.40 11.63
C THR A 175 -20.02 -12.08 10.87
N GLN A 176 -20.32 -12.15 9.57
CA GLN A 176 -20.68 -10.95 8.82
C GLN A 176 -22.03 -10.43 9.35
N GLN A 177 -22.04 -9.22 9.92
CA GLN A 177 -23.22 -8.66 10.57
C GLN A 177 -23.75 -7.41 9.86
N LYS A 178 -25.06 -7.18 9.99
CA LYS A 178 -25.74 -5.94 9.60
C LYS A 178 -26.65 -5.49 10.73
N ALA A 179 -26.33 -4.33 11.32
CA ALA A 179 -27.21 -3.70 12.29
C ALA A 179 -28.40 -3.04 11.60
N LEU A 180 -29.59 -3.28 12.14
CA LEU A 180 -30.84 -2.61 11.78
C LEU A 180 -31.47 -2.01 13.04
N SER A 181 -32.42 -1.09 12.88
CA SER A 181 -33.05 -0.45 14.04
C SER A 181 -33.81 -1.48 14.91
N GLY A 182 -33.19 -1.85 16.04
CA GLY A 182 -33.74 -2.75 17.06
C GLY A 182 -33.28 -4.21 17.00
N PHE A 183 -32.41 -4.60 16.05
CA PHE A 183 -31.83 -5.95 15.99
C PHE A 183 -30.60 -6.01 15.07
N VAL A 184 -29.88 -7.12 15.13
CA VAL A 184 -28.74 -7.41 14.25
C VAL A 184 -29.05 -8.63 13.39
N LEU A 185 -28.68 -8.57 12.11
CA LEU A 185 -28.67 -9.73 11.23
C LEU A 185 -27.25 -10.28 11.15
N GLY A 186 -27.07 -11.59 11.28
CA GLY A 186 -25.82 -12.29 10.98
C GLY A 186 -25.97 -13.18 9.77
N TYR A 187 -25.05 -13.09 8.82
CA TYR A 187 -25.02 -13.94 7.63
C TYR A 187 -24.09 -15.14 7.84
N ALA A 188 -24.61 -16.33 7.59
CA ALA A 188 -23.86 -17.57 7.53
C ALA A 188 -23.77 -18.04 6.06
N PRO A 189 -22.56 -18.18 5.49
CA PRO A 189 -22.39 -18.69 4.14
C PRO A 189 -22.80 -20.17 4.03
N PRO A 190 -23.09 -20.67 2.82
CA PRO A 190 -23.41 -22.08 2.62
C PRO A 190 -22.22 -22.99 3.00
N GLN A 191 -22.49 -24.15 3.60
CA GLN A 191 -21.47 -25.04 4.19
C GLN A 191 -20.76 -26.00 3.21
N SER A 192 -21.11 -26.05 1.92
CA SER A 192 -20.38 -26.84 0.92
C SER A 192 -20.82 -26.52 -0.52
N TYR A 193 -19.98 -26.89 -1.49
CA TYR A 193 -20.35 -26.94 -2.91
C TYR A 193 -21.53 -27.85 -3.08
N CYS A 194 -22.59 -27.34 -3.71
CA CYS A 194 -23.84 -28.07 -3.70
C CYS A 194 -23.98 -29.11 -4.84
N SER A 195 -22.96 -29.20 -5.70
CA SER A 195 -22.89 -30.08 -6.85
C SER A 195 -21.43 -30.22 -7.33
N ASP A 196 -21.12 -31.36 -7.95
CA ASP A 196 -19.89 -31.57 -8.71
C ASP A 196 -20.00 -31.04 -10.16
N ASN A 197 -21.15 -30.46 -10.53
CA ASN A 197 -21.36 -29.83 -11.83
C ASN A 197 -20.87 -28.38 -11.82
N ASP A 198 -19.85 -28.08 -12.61
CA ASP A 198 -19.24 -26.75 -12.72
C ASP A 198 -20.24 -25.63 -13.03
N ALA A 199 -21.25 -25.89 -13.85
CA ALA A 199 -22.27 -24.89 -14.20
C ALA A 199 -23.17 -24.57 -13.00
N VAL A 200 -23.50 -25.59 -12.19
CA VAL A 200 -24.28 -25.41 -10.95
C VAL A 200 -23.45 -24.67 -9.91
N THR A 201 -22.17 -25.01 -9.77
CA THR A 201 -21.23 -24.34 -8.87
C THR A 201 -20.99 -22.88 -9.26
N ALA A 202 -20.78 -22.59 -10.54
CA ALA A 202 -20.64 -21.22 -11.05
C ALA A 202 -21.89 -20.38 -10.75
N LYS A 203 -23.08 -20.96 -10.96
CA LYS A 203 -24.35 -20.31 -10.65
C LYS A 203 -24.54 -20.07 -9.15
N GLN A 204 -24.22 -21.05 -8.31
CA GLN A 204 -24.25 -20.92 -6.85
C GLN A 204 -23.34 -19.77 -6.39
N ASN A 205 -22.13 -19.67 -6.93
CA ASN A 205 -21.17 -18.62 -6.57
C ASN A 205 -21.63 -17.22 -6.99
N ALA A 206 -22.20 -17.08 -8.19
CA ALA A 206 -22.78 -15.81 -8.65
C ALA A 206 -23.93 -15.37 -7.73
N GLN A 207 -24.85 -16.29 -7.44
CA GLN A 207 -26.01 -16.02 -6.60
C GLN A 207 -25.65 -15.76 -5.13
N LYS A 208 -24.64 -16.44 -4.59
CA LYS A 208 -24.09 -16.19 -3.26
C LYS A 208 -23.56 -14.75 -3.15
N THR A 209 -22.78 -14.30 -4.14
CA THR A 209 -22.28 -12.92 -4.18
C THR A 209 -23.43 -11.91 -4.20
N SER A 210 -24.46 -12.18 -5.00
CA SER A 210 -25.67 -11.35 -5.05
C SER A 210 -26.45 -11.36 -3.73
N LEU A 211 -26.56 -12.50 -3.04
CA LEU A 211 -27.20 -12.56 -1.71
C LEU A 211 -26.41 -11.81 -0.64
N ILE A 212 -25.07 -11.89 -0.64
CA ILE A 212 -24.21 -11.11 0.27
C ILE A 212 -24.41 -9.61 0.04
N LYS A 213 -24.48 -9.19 -1.23
CA LYS A 213 -24.78 -7.80 -1.58
C LYS A 213 -26.16 -7.39 -1.10
N ALA A 214 -27.18 -8.25 -1.26
CA ALA A 214 -28.52 -8.00 -0.76
C ALA A 214 -28.55 -7.91 0.78
N PHE A 215 -27.85 -8.80 1.49
CA PHE A 215 -27.71 -8.78 2.95
C PHE A 215 -27.10 -7.46 3.47
N ASN A 216 -26.01 -7.00 2.84
CA ASN A 216 -25.37 -5.74 3.23
C ASN A 216 -26.28 -4.52 3.05
N ASN A 217 -27.25 -4.64 2.15
CA ASN A 217 -28.27 -3.64 1.84
C ASN A 217 -29.65 -3.99 2.41
N ALA A 218 -29.72 -4.94 3.34
CA ALA A 218 -30.95 -5.29 4.02
C ALA A 218 -31.53 -4.05 4.73
N GLN A 219 -32.85 -3.97 4.72
CA GLN A 219 -33.59 -2.89 5.37
C GLN A 219 -34.56 -3.48 6.38
N LYS A 220 -34.88 -2.72 7.41
CA LYS A 220 -36.01 -3.04 8.29
C LYS A 220 -37.31 -2.94 7.49
N LEU A 221 -38.26 -3.84 7.77
CA LEU A 221 -39.64 -3.73 7.29
C LEU A 221 -40.37 -2.56 7.94
#